data_AF-A0A7R9C0J4-F1
#
_entry.id   AF-A0A7R9C0J4-F1
#
_cell.length_a   1.000
_cell.length_b   1.000
_cell.length_c   1.000
_cell.angle_alpha   90.00
_cell.angle_beta   90.00
_cell.angle_gamma   90.00
#
_symmetry.space_group_name_H-M   'P 1'
#
loop_
_entity.id
_entity.type
_entity.pdbx_description
1 polymer ?
#
loop_
_entity_poly.entity_id
_entity_poly.type
_entity_poly.pdbx_seq_one_letter_code
_entity_poly.pdbx_strand_id
1 'polypeptide(L)'
;MVLPFLPASNLFFPVGFVVAERILYMPSMGFCMLVAYGWTELWKQTRTSKKIAWLVLAFLLLVHGSKTYQRNLDWESEYSIFMSGLKVNKRNAKLYNNVGHAYETLGDYPEALKYFQQAV
;
A
#
# COMPACT_ATOMS: atom_id res chain seq x y z
N MET A 1 -3.92 -15.07 -11.93
CA MET A 1 -5.01 -15.32 -10.95
C MET A 1 -5.78 -14.03 -10.70
N VAL A 2 -6.67 -13.65 -11.62
CA VAL A 2 -7.51 -12.43 -11.52
C VAL A 2 -8.91 -12.76 -10.99
N LEU A 3 -9.35 -14.02 -11.14
CA LEU A 3 -10.67 -14.50 -10.71
C LEU A 3 -11.02 -14.18 -9.25
N PRO A 4 -10.12 -14.36 -8.25
CA PRO A 4 -10.42 -13.98 -6.86
C PRO A 4 -10.50 -12.46 -6.65
N PHE A 5 -9.89 -11.66 -7.53
CA PHE A 5 -9.87 -10.20 -7.44
C PHE A 5 -11.13 -9.56 -8.02
N LEU A 6 -11.78 -10.21 -9.00
CA LEU A 6 -12.99 -9.68 -9.67
C LEU A 6 -14.17 -9.35 -8.74
N PRO A 7 -14.59 -10.20 -7.78
CA PRO A 7 -15.69 -9.83 -6.89
C PRO A 7 -15.29 -8.76 -5.87
N ALA A 8 -13.99 -8.63 -5.58
CA ALA A 8 -13.49 -7.75 -4.54
C ALA A 8 -12.94 -6.41 -5.07
N SER A 9 -12.90 -6.22 -6.39
CA SER A 9 -12.50 -4.97 -7.05
C SER A 9 -13.62 -3.94 -7.14
N ASN A 10 -14.81 -4.25 -6.59
CA ASN A 10 -16.02 -3.43 -6.70
C ASN A 10 -16.50 -3.18 -8.15
N LEU A 11 -15.98 -3.91 -9.14
CA LEU A 11 -16.31 -3.68 -10.55
C LEU A 11 -17.73 -4.13 -10.92
N PHE A 12 -18.17 -5.25 -10.37
CA PHE A 12 -19.50 -5.82 -10.64
C PHE A 12 -20.45 -5.74 -9.45
N PHE A 13 -19.90 -5.73 -8.23
CA PHE A 13 -20.67 -5.67 -6.99
C PHE A 13 -19.97 -4.74 -6.01
N PRO A 14 -20.55 -3.57 -5.67
CA PRO A 14 -19.97 -2.68 -4.68
C PRO A 14 -20.11 -3.31 -3.27
N VAL A 15 -19.03 -3.88 -2.76
CA VAL A 15 -18.86 -4.22 -1.36
C VAL A 15 -18.52 -2.95 -0.58
N GLY A 16 -19.30 -2.66 0.47
CA GLY A 16 -19.23 -1.42 1.27
C GLY A 16 -17.96 -1.20 2.10
N PHE A 17 -16.87 -1.88 1.78
CA PHE A 17 -15.54 -1.65 2.36
C PHE A 17 -14.55 -1.22 1.27
N VAL A 18 -13.61 -0.36 1.66
CA VAL A 18 -12.49 0.01 0.78
C VAL A 18 -11.65 -1.24 0.50
N VAL A 19 -11.26 -1.42 -0.77
CA VAL A 19 -10.36 -2.51 -1.19
C VAL A 19 -9.17 -2.56 -0.24
N ALA A 20 -9.05 -3.67 0.48
CA ALA A 20 -8.04 -3.88 1.51
C ALA A 20 -7.00 -4.88 1.04
N GLU A 21 -5.78 -4.77 1.56
CA GLU A 21 -4.63 -5.62 1.19
C GLU A 21 -4.90 -7.13 1.35
N ARG A 22 -5.70 -7.53 2.34
CA ARG A 22 -6.06 -8.94 2.61
C ARG A 22 -6.74 -9.64 1.42
N ILE A 23 -7.39 -8.88 0.55
CA ILE A 23 -8.07 -9.38 -0.65
C ILE A 23 -7.05 -9.80 -1.72
N LEU A 24 -5.88 -9.17 -1.72
CA LEU A 24 -4.82 -9.40 -2.70
C LEU A 24 -4.00 -10.65 -2.38
N TYR A 25 -4.13 -11.25 -1.19
CA TYR A 25 -3.33 -12.42 -0.80
C TYR A 25 -3.56 -13.62 -1.72
N MET A 26 -4.82 -13.92 -2.04
CA MET A 26 -5.18 -15.04 -2.93
C MET A 26 -4.65 -14.83 -4.37
N PRO A 27 -4.87 -13.68 -5.03
CA PRO A 27 -4.22 -13.37 -6.31
C PRO A 27 -2.68 -13.40 -6.28
N SER A 28 -2.08 -12.94 -5.17
CA SER A 28 -0.62 -12.85 -5.02
C SER A 28 0.05 -14.22 -5.01
N MET A 29 -0.59 -15.27 -4.47
CA MET A 29 -0.05 -16.63 -4.54
C MET A 29 0.20 -17.07 -5.99
N GLY A 30 -0.74 -16.81 -6.89
CA GLY A 30 -0.57 -17.14 -8.31
C GLY A 30 0.54 -16.33 -8.98
N PHE A 31 0.70 -15.06 -8.60
CA PHE A 31 1.80 -14.23 -9.07
C PHE A 31 3.16 -14.79 -8.60
N CYS A 32 3.28 -15.17 -7.33
CA CYS A 32 4.49 -15.79 -6.78
C CYS A 32 4.86 -17.09 -7.51
N MET A 33 3.87 -17.93 -7.84
CA MET A 33 4.10 -19.14 -8.63
C MET A 33 4.64 -18.85 -10.03
N LEU A 34 4.09 -17.85 -10.72
CA LEU A 34 4.57 -17.43 -12.05
C LEU A 34 5.99 -16.88 -11.99
N VAL A 35 6.31 -16.08 -10.98
CA VAL A 35 7.68 -15.56 -10.76
C VAL A 35 8.66 -16.70 -10.50
N ALA A 36 8.30 -17.66 -9.65
CA ALA A 36 9.12 -18.84 -9.38
C ALA A 36 9.36 -19.68 -10.65
N TYR A 37 8.30 -19.91 -11.45
CA TYR A 37 8.41 -20.61 -12.73
C TYR A 37 9.36 -19.87 -13.69
N GLY A 38 9.16 -18.56 -13.89
CA GLY A 38 10.04 -17.73 -14.71
C GLY A 38 11.50 -17.76 -14.24
N TRP A 39 11.73 -17.78 -12.93
CA TRP A 39 13.07 -17.89 -12.35
C TRP A 39 13.73 -19.24 -12.68
N THR A 40 12.99 -20.35 -12.54
CA THR A 40 13.51 -21.69 -12.89
C THR A 40 13.87 -21.81 -14.36
N GLU A 41 13.10 -21.21 -15.26
CA GLU A 41 13.39 -21.22 -16.69
C GLU A 41 14.62 -20.36 -17.03
N LEU A 42 14.75 -19.17 -16.42
CA LEU A 42 15.96 -18.34 -16.54
C LEU A 42 17.21 -19.06 -16.03
N TRP A 43 17.07 -19.95 -15.05
CA TRP A 43 18.19 -20.70 -14.48
C TRP A 43 18.76 -21.77 -15.41
N LYS A 44 17.98 -22.24 -16.38
CA LYS A 44 18.44 -23.18 -17.42
C LYS A 44 19.23 -22.48 -18.53
N GLN A 45 19.16 -21.16 -18.61
CA GLN A 45 19.79 -20.36 -19.66
C GLN A 45 21.25 -19.99 -19.36
N THR A 46 21.84 -19.21 -20.26
CA THR A 46 23.25 -18.80 -20.22
C THR A 46 23.63 -18.02 -18.95
N ARG A 47 24.94 -17.97 -18.66
CA ARG A 47 25.47 -17.25 -17.48
C ARG A 47 25.17 -15.75 -17.50
N THR A 48 24.96 -15.14 -18.67
CA THR A 48 24.57 -13.73 -18.81
C THR A 48 23.14 -13.49 -18.32
N SER A 49 22.18 -14.35 -18.68
CA SER A 49 20.79 -14.24 -18.19
C SER A 49 20.69 -14.30 -16.68
N LYS A 50 21.52 -15.13 -16.02
CA LYS A 50 21.58 -15.22 -14.55
C LYS A 50 22.09 -13.93 -13.91
N LYS A 51 23.13 -13.31 -14.47
CA LYS A 51 23.64 -12.01 -13.97
C LYS A 51 22.58 -10.93 -14.08
N ILE A 52 21.88 -10.85 -15.21
CA ILE A 52 20.79 -9.88 -15.41
C ILE A 52 19.66 -10.13 -14.40
N ALA A 53 19.24 -11.38 -14.18
CA ALA A 53 18.21 -11.71 -13.20
C ALA A 53 18.57 -11.25 -11.78
N TRP A 54 19.83 -11.48 -11.35
CA TRP A 54 20.32 -10.99 -10.06
C TRP A 54 20.40 -9.46 -9.98
N LEU A 55 20.81 -8.79 -11.06
CA LEU A 55 20.82 -7.32 -11.12
C LEU A 55 19.40 -6.74 -11.00
N VAL A 56 18.44 -7.33 -11.72
CA VAL A 56 17.03 -6.92 -11.64
C VAL A 56 16.48 -7.17 -10.24
N LEU A 57 16.78 -8.32 -9.62
CA LEU A 57 16.35 -8.62 -8.26
C LEU A 57 16.96 -7.63 -7.25
N ALA A 58 18.26 -7.35 -7.35
CA ALA A 58 18.94 -6.37 -6.50
C ALA A 58 18.32 -4.98 -6.66
N PHE A 59 18.05 -4.55 -7.90
CA PHE A 59 17.37 -3.29 -8.18
C PHE A 59 15.97 -3.24 -7.55
N LEU A 60 15.17 -4.31 -7.70
CA LEU A 60 13.84 -4.39 -7.09
C LEU A 60 13.89 -4.30 -5.57
N LEU A 61 14.83 -5.02 -4.93
CA LEU A 61 15.02 -4.98 -3.49
C LEU A 61 15.44 -3.59 -3.00
N LEU A 62 16.36 -2.92 -3.70
CA LEU A 62 16.76 -1.56 -3.36
C LEU A 62 15.58 -0.59 -3.47
N VAL A 63 14.84 -0.61 -4.58
CA VAL A 63 13.69 0.28 -4.79
C VAL A 63 12.60 0.08 -3.75
N HIS A 64 12.24 -1.18 -3.46
CA HIS A 64 11.20 -1.47 -2.46
C HIS A 64 11.71 -1.21 -1.05
N GLY A 65 12.98 -1.50 -0.75
CA GLY A 65 13.62 -1.18 0.52
C GLY A 65 13.62 0.32 0.81
N SER A 66 14.00 1.15 -0.17
CA SER A 66 13.94 2.61 -0.04
C SER A 66 12.52 3.14 0.19
N LYS A 67 11.53 2.58 -0.53
CA LYS A 67 10.11 2.94 -0.31
C LYS A 67 9.64 2.57 1.09
N THR A 68 9.99 1.38 1.59
CA THR A 68 9.66 0.95 2.95
C THR A 68 10.31 1.87 3.99
N TYR A 69 11.58 2.22 3.80
CA TYR A 69 12.28 3.14 4.68
C TYR A 69 11.59 4.52 4.74
N GLN A 70 11.25 5.09 3.58
CA GLN A 70 10.50 6.36 3.53
C GLN A 70 9.14 6.24 4.21
N ARG A 71 8.42 5.14 4.00
CA ARG A 71 7.11 4.91 4.60
C ARG A 71 7.19 4.78 6.12
N ASN A 72 8.26 4.22 6.67
CA ASN A 72 8.45 4.11 8.12
C ASN A 72 8.49 5.48 8.83
N LEU A 73 8.90 6.56 8.13
CA LEU A 73 8.84 7.91 8.69
C LEU A 73 7.38 8.37 8.90
N ASP A 74 6.46 7.96 8.03
CA ASP A 74 5.04 8.26 8.24
C ASP A 74 4.48 7.56 9.49
N TRP A 75 5.08 6.44 9.92
CA TRP A 75 4.65 5.67 11.09
C TRP A 75 5.18 6.22 12.43
N GLU A 76 5.96 7.30 12.42
CA GLU A 76 6.52 7.89 13.64
C GLU A 76 5.43 8.41 14.60
N SER A 77 4.31 8.93 14.07
CA SER A 77 3.22 9.47 14.87
C SER A 77 1.84 9.25 14.24
N GLU A 78 0.79 9.32 15.06
CA GLU A 78 -0.60 9.29 14.58
C GLU A 78 -0.90 10.45 13.62
N TYR A 79 -0.35 11.63 13.90
CA TYR A 79 -0.48 12.77 13.02
C TYR A 79 0.15 12.51 11.64
N SER A 80 1.41 12.06 11.59
CA SER A 80 2.12 11.79 10.33
C SER A 80 1.42 10.71 9.50
N ILE A 81 0.96 9.62 10.13
CA ILE A 81 0.33 8.51 9.42
C ILE A 81 -1.01 8.94 8.80
N PHE A 82 -1.88 9.63 9.54
CA PHE A 82 -3.18 10.07 9.02
C PHE A 82 -3.04 11.23 8.03
N MET A 83 -2.13 12.17 8.29
CA MET A 83 -1.82 13.26 7.36
C MET A 83 -1.26 12.72 6.03
N SER A 84 -0.41 11.69 6.07
CA SER A 84 0.06 11.01 4.84
C SER A 84 -1.10 10.41 4.04
N GLY A 85 -2.10 9.83 4.72
CA GLY A 85 -3.31 9.33 4.09
C GLY A 85 -4.14 10.44 3.46
N LEU A 86 -4.32 11.55 4.16
CA LEU A 86 -5.11 12.70 3.70
C LEU A 86 -4.51 13.37 2.45
N LYS A 87 -3.17 13.43 2.36
CA LYS A 87 -2.47 13.93 1.17
C LYS A 87 -2.84 13.14 -0.09
N VAL A 88 -3.08 11.83 0.03
CA VAL A 88 -3.42 10.94 -1.09
C VAL A 88 -4.92 10.91 -1.35
N ASN A 89 -5.74 10.87 -0.29
CA ASN A 89 -7.19 10.76 -0.41
C ASN A 89 -7.92 11.89 0.33
N LYS A 90 -8.08 13.01 -0.35
CA LYS A 90 -8.76 14.23 0.14
C LYS A 90 -10.29 14.13 0.18
N ARG A 91 -10.89 13.00 -0.17
CA ARG A 91 -12.36 12.81 -0.18
C ARG A 91 -12.82 11.81 0.86
N ASN A 92 -11.97 11.47 1.82
CA ASN A 92 -12.27 10.48 2.82
C ASN A 92 -12.54 11.15 4.17
N ALA A 93 -13.82 11.29 4.51
CA ALA A 93 -14.29 11.82 5.79
C ALA A 93 -13.60 11.16 7.00
N LYS A 94 -13.37 9.84 6.95
CA LYS A 94 -12.71 9.11 8.03
C LYS A 94 -11.26 9.56 8.26
N LEU A 95 -10.55 9.95 7.20
CA LEU A 95 -9.18 10.47 7.34
C LEU A 95 -9.15 11.86 7.96
N TYR A 96 -10.09 12.75 7.57
CA TYR A 96 -10.26 14.05 8.22
C TYR A 96 -10.55 13.89 9.72
N ASN A 97 -11.46 12.99 10.08
CA ASN A 97 -11.76 12.69 11.48
C ASN A 97 -10.53 12.20 12.26
N ASN A 98 -9.74 11.28 11.68
CA ASN A 98 -8.55 10.75 12.33
C ASN A 98 -7.43 11.80 12.48
N VAL A 99 -7.28 12.72 11.51
CA VAL A 99 -6.36 13.86 11.67
C VAL A 99 -6.84 14.81 12.77
N GLY A 100 -8.16 15.04 12.87
CA GLY A 100 -8.75 15.80 13.98
C GLY A 100 -8.41 15.21 15.35
N HIS A 101 -8.58 13.90 15.52
CA HIS A 101 -8.16 13.21 16.75
C HIS A 101 -6.65 13.27 17.00
N ALA A 102 -5.82 13.23 15.95
CA ALA A 102 -4.37 13.40 16.13
C ALA A 102 -4.01 14.79 16.68
N TYR A 103 -4.69 15.86 16.23
CA TYR A 103 -4.54 17.22 16.79
C TYR A 103 -5.08 17.33 18.22
N GLU A 104 -6.18 16.65 18.53
CA GLU A 104 -6.74 16.56 19.89
C GLU A 104 -5.73 15.93 20.86
N THR A 105 -5.08 14.82 20.48
CA THR A 105 -4.02 14.18 21.28
C THR A 105 -2.81 15.11 21.50
N LEU A 106 -2.52 16.00 20.55
CA LEU A 106 -1.47 17.03 20.67
C LEU A 106 -1.90 18.26 21.48
N GLY A 107 -3.17 18.37 21.86
CA GLY A 107 -3.74 19.50 22.61
C GLY A 107 -4.12 20.72 21.76
N ASP A 108 -4.07 20.64 20.42
CA ASP A 108 -4.46 21.72 19.51
C ASP A 108 -5.94 21.58 19.10
N TYR A 109 -6.81 21.91 20.04
CA TYR A 109 -8.26 21.85 19.85
C TYR A 109 -8.79 22.76 18.71
N PRO A 110 -8.24 23.97 18.48
CA PRO A 110 -8.66 24.82 17.35
C PRO A 110 -8.46 24.14 15.98
N GLU A 111 -7.32 23.51 15.73
CA GLU A 111 -7.10 22.77 14.48
C GLU A 111 -7.95 21.49 14.43
N ALA A 112 -8.04 20.74 15.54
CA ALA A 112 -8.87 19.55 15.60
C ALA A 112 -10.32 19.82 15.14
N LEU A 113 -10.92 20.93 15.62
CA LEU A 113 -12.28 21.33 15.24
C LEU A 113 -12.42 21.58 13.73
N LYS A 114 -11.43 22.20 13.08
CA LYS A 114 -11.47 22.43 11.62
C LYS A 114 -11.50 21.11 10.86
N TYR A 115 -10.67 20.14 11.26
CA TYR A 115 -10.64 18.82 10.62
C TYR A 115 -11.92 18.02 10.88
N PHE A 116 -12.54 18.13 12.06
CA PHE A 116 -13.84 17.52 12.32
C PHE A 116 -14.97 18.13 11.48
N GLN A 117 -14.97 19.45 11.29
CA GLN A 117 -15.96 20.12 10.43
C GLN A 117 -15.82 19.72 8.95
N GLN A 118 -14.59 19.43 8.49
CA GLN A 118 -14.34 18.92 7.14
C GLN A 118 -14.66 17.43 6.97
N ALA A 119 -14.88 16.70 8.07
CA ALA A 119 -15.21 15.28 8.05
C ALA A 119 -16.70 14.99 7.85
N VAL A 120 -17.56 16.02 7.78
CA VAL A 120 -19.02 15.92 7.62
C VAL A 120 -19.44 16.01 6.16
#